data_AF-H2LGH4-F1
#
_entry.id   AF-H2LGH4-F1
#
_cell.length_a   1.000
_cell.length_b   1.000
_cell.length_c   1.000
_cell.angle_alpha   90.00
_cell.angle_beta   90.00
_cell.angle_gamma   90.00
#
_symmetry.space_group_name_H-M   'P 1'
#
loop_
_entity.id
_entity.type
_entity.pdbx_description
1 polymer ?
#
loop_
_entity_poly.entity_id
_entity_poly.type
_entity_poly.pdbx_seq_one_letter_code
_entity_poly.pdbx_strand_id
1 'polypeptide(L)'
;MKMLRISLWLCVGLSVCGFAFCSIECPDGKLCPDLSTCCLTGHGFSCCPLPEAVCCSDKAHCCPSGYRCNLATMMCEKTDQPWVSLPMLTKEAAEEPPALDLSTNLVEELKNDNGLAQKSTGVQCDSFYMCPDRTTCCRHPKGAWFCCPYYPGRCCLDGFHCCPYGYDCDLTYTHCIRDGFKYPFYYKQALTSVPAALISHPEENSIQLEKSLTALTEASDAPSEHGVIRCDSKFFCPAGTSCCKGAEGQWTCCPYPLGKCCADGRHCCQYGYTCDATSATCRKLSYPVG
;
A
#
# COMPACT_ATOMS: atom_id res chain seq x y z
N MET A 1 -21.53 30.20 -54.59
CA MET A 1 -21.26 30.24 -53.15
C MET A 1 -19.79 29.92 -52.93
N LYS A 2 -18.96 30.95 -52.69
CA LYS A 2 -17.54 30.85 -52.34
C LYS A 2 -17.45 30.97 -50.82
N MET A 3 -17.13 29.89 -50.13
CA MET A 3 -16.75 29.88 -48.70
C MET A 3 -15.33 29.30 -48.69
N LEU A 4 -14.32 30.15 -48.84
CA LEU A 4 -13.55 30.76 -47.75
C LEU A 4 -12.85 29.69 -46.88
N ARG A 5 -11.75 29.14 -47.44
CA ARG A 5 -10.64 28.56 -46.68
C ARG A 5 -9.90 29.70 -45.98
N ILE A 6 -9.90 29.75 -44.65
CA ILE A 6 -9.10 30.51 -43.65
C ILE A 6 -9.98 30.41 -42.38
N SER A 7 -9.68 29.65 -41.33
CA SER A 7 -8.53 29.78 -40.43
C SER A 7 -8.27 28.43 -39.75
N LEU A 8 -7.25 27.72 -40.24
CA LEU A 8 -6.55 26.70 -39.49
C LEU A 8 -5.49 27.44 -38.67
N TRP A 9 -5.81 27.88 -37.45
CA TRP A 9 -4.87 28.26 -36.38
C TRP A 9 -5.69 28.47 -35.09
N LEU A 10 -5.12 28.03 -33.95
CA LEU A 10 -5.63 28.10 -32.57
C LEU A 10 -6.57 26.97 -32.14
N CYS A 11 -6.00 25.77 -31.93
CA CYS A 11 -6.47 24.78 -30.93
C CYS A 11 -5.48 23.62 -30.73
N VAL A 12 -4.40 23.53 -31.52
CA VAL A 12 -3.33 22.53 -31.31
C VAL A 12 -2.13 23.22 -30.67
N GLY A 13 -2.24 23.55 -29.40
CA GLY A 13 -1.17 24.17 -28.63
C GLY A 13 -1.59 24.37 -27.19
N LEU A 14 -0.82 23.78 -26.27
CA LEU A 14 -0.96 23.77 -24.81
C LEU A 14 -2.03 22.82 -24.25
N SER A 15 -1.60 21.60 -23.89
CA SER A 15 -1.36 21.30 -22.46
C SER A 15 -0.69 19.93 -22.33
N VAL A 16 0.60 19.87 -22.63
CA VAL A 16 1.48 18.83 -22.05
C VAL A 16 2.01 19.44 -20.75
N CYS A 17 1.14 19.55 -19.74
CA CYS A 17 1.63 19.66 -18.37
C CYS A 17 2.03 18.25 -17.95
N GLY A 18 3.28 17.91 -18.23
CA GLY A 18 3.90 16.73 -17.64
C GLY A 18 3.68 16.76 -16.13
N PHE A 19 3.41 15.58 -15.57
CA PHE A 19 3.35 15.40 -14.12
C PHE A 19 4.73 15.76 -13.56
N ALA A 20 4.90 17.02 -13.14
CA ALA A 20 6.03 17.41 -12.33
C ALA A 20 5.83 16.72 -10.98
N PHE A 21 6.53 15.60 -10.78
CA PHE A 21 6.81 15.13 -9.44
C PHE A 21 7.50 16.29 -8.74
N CYS A 22 6.90 16.82 -7.68
CA CYS A 22 7.56 17.85 -6.94
C CYS A 22 8.65 17.12 -6.12
N SER A 23 9.80 17.77 -6.00
CA SER A 23 10.96 17.23 -5.30
C SER A 23 11.56 18.39 -4.55
N ILE A 24 11.93 18.17 -3.29
CA ILE A 24 12.60 19.21 -2.53
C ILE A 24 14.10 19.12 -2.81
N GLU A 25 14.72 20.28 -3.06
CA GLU A 25 16.17 20.37 -3.20
C GLU A 25 16.79 20.63 -1.82
N CYS A 26 17.70 19.76 -1.42
CA CYS A 26 18.47 19.90 -0.19
C CYS A 26 19.62 20.90 -0.37
N PRO A 27 20.20 21.44 0.72
CA PRO A 27 21.26 22.44 0.63
C PRO A 27 22.54 22.00 -0.09
N ASP A 28 22.77 20.70 -0.25
CA ASP A 28 23.88 20.12 -1.02
C ASP A 28 23.53 19.84 -2.49
N GLY A 29 22.36 20.29 -2.95
CA GLY A 29 21.83 20.07 -4.30
C GLY A 29 21.17 18.71 -4.50
N LYS A 30 21.17 17.82 -3.49
CA LYS A 30 20.51 16.52 -3.61
C LYS A 30 19.00 16.66 -3.57
N LEU A 31 18.31 15.72 -4.19
CA LEU A 31 16.86 15.73 -4.32
C LEU A 31 16.23 14.75 -3.34
N CYS A 32 15.17 15.20 -2.67
CA CYS A 32 14.31 14.35 -1.86
C CYS A 32 12.88 14.35 -2.41
N PRO A 33 12.14 13.23 -2.22
CA PRO A 33 10.74 13.16 -2.61
C PRO A 33 9.89 14.23 -1.93
N ASP A 34 8.77 14.57 -2.55
CA ASP A 34 7.73 15.40 -1.94
C ASP A 34 7.39 14.95 -0.51
N LEU A 35 7.13 15.92 0.36
CA LEU A 35 6.76 15.71 1.77
C LEU A 35 7.86 15.06 2.62
N SER A 36 9.12 15.02 2.13
CA SER A 36 10.28 14.62 2.91
C SER A 36 10.92 15.82 3.63
N THR A 37 11.86 15.55 4.54
CA THR A 37 12.69 16.56 5.19
C THR A 37 14.16 16.25 4.92
N CYS A 38 14.91 17.23 4.40
CA CYS A 38 16.35 17.12 4.22
C CYS A 38 17.06 17.06 5.57
N CYS A 39 17.67 15.92 5.87
CA CYS A 39 18.41 15.69 7.10
C CYS A 39 19.90 15.52 6.83
N LEU A 40 20.71 16.31 7.54
CA LEU A 40 22.16 16.25 7.47
C LEU A 40 22.69 14.89 7.99
N THR A 41 23.75 14.41 7.32
CA THR A 41 24.48 13.17 7.62
C THR A 41 25.99 13.42 7.69
N GLY A 42 26.79 12.36 7.82
CA GLY A 42 28.26 12.46 7.76
C GLY A 42 28.80 12.79 6.37
N HIS A 43 28.00 12.58 5.31
CA HIS A 43 28.43 12.62 3.92
C HIS A 43 27.56 13.56 3.04
N GLY A 44 26.85 14.52 3.64
CA GLY A 44 25.90 15.41 2.96
C GLY A 44 24.49 15.26 3.53
N PHE A 45 23.46 15.37 2.71
CA PHE A 45 22.06 15.24 3.12
C PHE A 45 21.44 13.91 2.69
N SER A 46 20.39 13.53 3.41
CA SER A 46 19.57 12.35 3.17
C SER A 46 18.11 12.72 3.47
N CYS A 47 17.18 11.95 2.93
CA CYS A 47 15.76 12.24 3.03
C CYS A 47 15.17 11.54 4.24
N CYS A 48 14.60 12.30 5.18
CA CYS A 48 13.63 11.73 6.10
C CYS A 48 12.26 11.75 5.41
N PRO A 49 11.58 10.61 5.21
CA PRO A 49 10.30 10.54 4.52
C PRO A 49 9.13 10.91 5.47
N LEU A 50 9.31 12.00 6.20
CA LEU A 50 8.31 12.63 7.05
C LEU A 50 8.39 14.14 6.81
N PRO A 51 7.25 14.84 6.73
CA PRO A 51 7.23 16.28 6.64
C PRO A 51 7.64 16.88 7.99
N GLU A 52 8.43 17.95 7.95
CA GLU A 52 8.89 18.68 9.13
C GLU A 52 9.55 17.78 10.20
N ALA A 53 10.32 16.80 9.75
CA ALA A 53 10.92 15.80 10.62
C ALA A 53 12.01 16.38 11.52
N VAL A 54 12.14 15.78 12.70
CA VAL A 54 13.26 16.03 13.62
C VAL A 54 14.43 15.13 13.22
N CYS A 55 15.50 15.71 12.67
CA CYS A 55 16.70 14.97 12.33
C CYS A 55 17.50 14.61 13.59
N CYS A 56 17.72 13.32 13.83
CA CYS A 56 18.45 12.87 15.00
C CYS A 56 19.97 13.05 14.83
N SER A 57 20.66 13.26 15.95
CA SER A 57 22.10 13.56 15.98
C SER A 57 22.99 12.36 15.65
N ASP A 58 22.43 11.16 15.63
CA ASP A 58 23.10 9.94 15.15
C ASP A 58 23.34 9.93 13.64
N LYS A 59 22.84 10.94 12.92
CA LYS A 59 22.99 11.14 11.48
C LYS A 59 22.31 10.08 10.60
N ALA A 60 21.82 8.98 11.16
CA ALA A 60 21.17 7.90 10.43
C ALA A 60 19.65 7.95 10.51
N HIS A 61 19.08 8.53 11.57
CA HIS A 61 17.65 8.45 11.82
C HIS A 61 16.97 9.81 12.00
N CYS A 62 15.65 9.79 11.94
CA CYS A 62 14.77 10.93 12.13
C CYS A 62 13.50 10.53 12.87
N CYS A 63 12.82 11.54 13.42
CA CYS A 63 11.55 11.41 14.13
C CYS A 63 10.49 12.33 13.53
N PRO A 64 9.19 12.03 13.72
CA PRO A 64 8.13 12.95 13.33
C PRO A 64 8.20 14.28 14.07
N SER A 65 7.59 15.31 13.51
CA SER A 65 7.42 16.60 14.20
C SER A 65 6.74 16.41 15.57
N GLY A 66 7.23 17.12 16.57
CA GLY A 66 6.76 17.02 17.97
C GLY A 66 7.37 15.87 18.80
N TYR A 67 8.24 15.04 18.21
CA TYR A 67 8.97 13.99 18.91
C TYR A 67 10.44 14.36 19.16
N ARG A 68 11.03 13.76 20.18
CA ARG A 68 12.46 13.86 20.51
C ARG A 68 13.15 12.52 20.30
N CYS A 69 14.35 12.56 19.73
CA CYS A 69 15.16 11.35 19.53
C CYS A 69 15.80 10.90 20.84
N ASN A 70 15.48 9.70 21.30
CA ASN A 70 16.19 8.99 22.35
C ASN A 70 17.16 7.99 21.71
N LEU A 71 18.44 8.37 21.64
CA LEU A 71 19.48 7.54 21.02
C LEU A 71 19.87 6.30 21.85
N ALA A 72 19.56 6.28 23.15
CA ALA A 72 19.87 5.13 23.99
C ALA A 72 18.90 3.97 23.73
N THR A 73 17.63 4.30 23.47
CA THR A 73 16.57 3.33 23.19
C THR A 73 16.27 3.20 21.70
N MET A 74 16.85 4.08 20.86
CA MET A 74 16.56 4.21 19.42
C MET A 74 15.07 4.51 19.16
N MET A 75 14.46 5.34 20.02
CA MET A 75 13.03 5.69 19.93
C MET A 75 12.77 7.20 19.88
N CYS A 76 11.75 7.58 19.13
CA CYS A 76 11.10 8.87 19.12
C CYS A 76 10.10 8.95 20.29
N GLU A 77 10.37 9.83 21.25
CA GLU A 77 9.53 10.05 22.42
C GLU A 77 8.75 11.35 22.27
N LYS A 78 7.44 11.32 22.54
CA LYS A 78 6.61 12.51 22.44
C LYS A 78 6.78 13.39 23.67
N THR A 79 7.13 14.67 23.45
CA THR A 79 7.46 15.61 24.53
C THR A 79 6.33 15.75 25.57
N ASP A 80 5.07 15.63 25.14
CA ASP A 80 3.89 15.81 26.01
C ASP A 80 3.25 14.50 26.50
N GLN A 81 3.70 13.33 26.00
CA GLN A 81 3.09 12.03 26.30
C GLN A 81 4.17 10.92 26.38
N PRO A 82 4.78 10.72 27.56
CA PRO A 82 5.91 9.79 27.74
C PRO A 82 5.60 8.33 27.44
N TRP A 83 4.32 7.93 27.50
CA TRP A 83 3.87 6.59 27.14
C TRP A 83 3.78 6.35 25.62
N VAL A 84 3.96 7.40 24.80
CA VAL A 84 3.97 7.31 23.33
C VAL A 84 5.42 7.38 22.87
N SER A 85 5.97 6.20 22.59
CA SER A 85 7.31 6.03 22.03
C SER A 85 7.23 5.21 20.74
N LEU A 86 7.87 5.70 19.68
CA LEU A 86 7.94 5.05 18.38
C LEU A 86 9.40 4.72 18.07
N PRO A 87 9.73 3.64 17.34
CA PRO A 87 11.08 3.44 16.83
C PRO A 87 11.51 4.61 15.94
N MET A 88 12.78 4.99 16.04
CA MET A 88 13.39 5.99 15.17
C MET A 88 13.40 5.52 13.73
N LEU A 89 13.13 6.44 12.81
CA LEU A 89 13.03 6.11 11.40
C LEU A 89 14.35 6.29 10.68
N THR A 90 14.77 5.32 9.87
CA THR A 90 16.00 5.43 9.07
C THR A 90 15.80 6.39 7.89
N LYS A 91 16.78 7.26 7.66
CA LYS A 91 16.79 8.16 6.50
C LYS A 91 17.04 7.37 5.21
N GLU A 92 16.42 7.82 4.12
CA GLU A 92 16.65 7.32 2.77
C GLU A 92 17.77 8.14 2.10
N ALA A 93 18.57 7.53 1.23
CA ALA A 93 19.58 8.26 0.49
C ALA A 93 18.91 9.31 -0.40
N ALA A 94 19.40 10.56 -0.36
CA ALA A 94 18.94 11.58 -1.29
C ALA A 94 19.47 11.27 -2.69
N GLU A 95 18.66 11.52 -3.71
CA GLU A 95 19.02 11.27 -5.10
C GLU A 95 20.03 12.32 -5.55
N GLU A 96 21.11 11.86 -6.18
CA GLU A 96 22.03 12.76 -6.85
C GLU A 96 21.32 13.38 -8.06
N PRO A 97 21.46 14.69 -8.32
CA PRO A 97 20.92 15.30 -9.53
C PRO A 97 21.39 14.53 -10.76
N PRO A 98 20.54 14.38 -11.79
CA PRO A 98 20.98 13.81 -13.04
C PRO A 98 22.18 14.63 -13.54
N ALA A 99 23.36 14.03 -13.55
CA ALA A 99 24.56 14.68 -14.04
C ALA A 99 24.30 15.07 -15.50
N LEU A 100 24.25 16.37 -15.77
CA LEU A 100 24.25 16.89 -17.13
C LEU A 100 25.61 16.53 -17.75
N ASP A 101 25.66 15.37 -18.41
CA ASP A 101 26.79 14.99 -19.24
C ASP A 101 26.75 15.83 -20.52
N LEU A 102 27.37 17.00 -20.43
CA LEU A 102 27.79 17.75 -21.61
C LEU A 102 29.06 17.09 -22.15
N SER A 103 28.91 15.94 -22.80
CA SER A 103 29.91 15.46 -23.74
C SER A 103 29.24 14.83 -24.96
N THR A 104 29.56 15.46 -26.09
CA THR A 104 29.23 15.04 -27.44
C THR A 104 29.56 13.57 -27.64
N ASN A 105 28.55 12.75 -27.96
CA ASN A 105 28.51 11.85 -29.12
C ASN A 105 27.20 11.06 -29.09
N LEU A 106 26.14 11.72 -29.57
CA LEU A 106 25.01 11.03 -30.15
C LEU A 106 25.53 10.31 -31.41
N VAL A 107 25.20 9.03 -31.57
CA VAL A 107 25.38 8.21 -32.78
C VAL A 107 26.74 7.53 -32.98
N GLU A 108 27.05 6.57 -32.12
CA GLU A 108 27.81 5.32 -32.39
C GLU A 108 28.01 4.69 -31.01
N GLU A 109 27.09 3.88 -30.50
CA GLU A 109 27.39 2.45 -30.25
C GLU A 109 26.09 1.69 -29.90
N LEU A 110 25.06 1.84 -30.73
CA LEU A 110 24.06 0.78 -30.86
C LEU A 110 24.63 -0.31 -31.79
N LYS A 111 25.63 -1.06 -31.31
CA LYS A 111 25.99 -2.39 -31.82
C LYS A 111 27.07 -3.05 -30.95
N ASN A 112 26.74 -4.25 -30.49
CA ASN A 112 27.59 -5.30 -29.94
C ASN A 112 27.79 -5.38 -28.42
N ASP A 113 26.91 -6.22 -27.86
CA ASP A 113 27.23 -7.37 -26.99
C ASP A 113 27.40 -7.14 -25.47
N ASN A 114 26.29 -7.41 -24.77
CA ASN A 114 26.12 -8.54 -23.84
C ASN A 114 26.77 -8.49 -22.43
N GLY A 115 25.88 -8.34 -21.43
CA GLY A 115 26.10 -8.67 -20.01
C GLY A 115 26.54 -7.47 -19.16
N LEU A 116 25.74 -6.92 -18.26
CA LEU A 116 25.06 -7.59 -17.14
C LEU A 116 23.79 -6.81 -16.77
N ALA A 117 22.67 -7.16 -17.39
CA ALA A 117 21.36 -6.82 -16.82
C ALA A 117 21.25 -7.60 -15.51
N GLN A 118 21.38 -6.89 -14.39
CA GLN A 118 21.13 -7.46 -13.06
C GLN A 118 19.69 -7.95 -13.07
N LYS A 119 19.53 -9.28 -13.14
CA LYS A 119 18.25 -9.99 -13.19
C LYS A 119 17.53 -9.83 -11.85
N SER A 120 16.88 -8.68 -11.68
CA SER A 120 15.90 -8.43 -10.62
C SER A 120 14.76 -9.43 -10.83
N THR A 121 14.67 -10.41 -9.94
CA THR A 121 13.78 -11.57 -10.11
C THR A 121 12.49 -11.27 -9.37
N GLY A 122 11.69 -10.36 -9.95
CA GLY A 122 10.47 -9.84 -9.35
C GLY A 122 9.56 -10.93 -8.80
N VAL A 123 8.87 -10.64 -7.71
CA VAL A 123 7.88 -11.54 -7.12
C VAL A 123 6.65 -11.55 -8.01
N GLN A 124 6.46 -12.62 -8.78
CA GLN A 124 5.28 -12.77 -9.63
C GLN A 124 4.03 -13.05 -8.79
N CYS A 125 3.03 -12.18 -8.88
CA CYS A 125 1.79 -12.29 -8.12
C CYS A 125 0.73 -13.10 -8.88
N ASP A 126 0.62 -12.89 -10.20
CA ASP A 126 -0.21 -13.70 -11.10
C ASP A 126 0.25 -13.57 -12.59
N SER A 127 -0.65 -13.82 -13.55
CA SER A 127 -0.38 -13.74 -14.99
C SER A 127 -0.15 -12.30 -15.52
N PHE A 128 -0.57 -11.29 -14.77
CA PHE A 128 -0.56 -9.88 -15.20
C PHE A 128 0.15 -8.95 -14.20
N TYR A 129 0.36 -9.38 -12.95
CA TYR A 129 0.90 -8.57 -11.87
C TYR A 129 2.21 -9.15 -11.31
N MET A 130 3.22 -8.31 -11.17
CA MET A 130 4.53 -8.62 -10.60
C MET A 130 4.96 -7.49 -9.67
N CYS A 131 5.57 -7.85 -8.53
CA CYS A 131 6.10 -6.92 -7.57
C CYS A 131 7.64 -6.93 -7.55
N PRO A 132 8.29 -5.84 -7.08
CA PRO A 132 9.74 -5.80 -6.93
C PRO A 132 10.27 -6.87 -5.97
N ASP A 133 11.55 -7.20 -6.08
CA ASP A 133 12.23 -8.13 -5.17
C ASP A 133 12.06 -7.69 -3.70
N ARG A 134 11.92 -8.67 -2.79
CA ARG A 134 11.71 -8.46 -1.34
C ARG A 134 10.41 -7.72 -0.96
N THR A 135 9.36 -7.87 -1.76
CA THR A 135 8.01 -7.40 -1.43
C THR A 135 7.03 -8.58 -1.29
N THR A 136 5.87 -8.33 -0.69
CA THR A 136 4.78 -9.33 -0.58
C THR A 136 3.59 -8.90 -1.45
N CYS A 137 3.10 -9.80 -2.31
CA CYS A 137 1.90 -9.57 -3.09
C CYS A 137 0.65 -9.56 -2.20
N CYS A 138 -0.08 -8.44 -2.16
CA CYS A 138 -1.35 -8.29 -1.46
C CYS A 138 -2.50 -8.11 -2.43
N ARG A 139 -3.56 -8.91 -2.27
CA ARG A 139 -4.72 -8.89 -3.17
C ARG A 139 -5.81 -7.98 -2.62
N HIS A 140 -6.24 -7.04 -3.46
CA HIS A 140 -7.30 -6.11 -3.14
C HIS A 140 -8.70 -6.74 -3.32
N PRO A 141 -9.71 -6.34 -2.51
CA PRO A 141 -11.07 -6.87 -2.61
C PRO A 141 -11.70 -6.76 -4.00
N LYS A 142 -11.40 -5.68 -4.75
CA LYS A 142 -11.88 -5.48 -6.14
C LYS A 142 -11.09 -6.28 -7.20
N GLY A 143 -10.13 -7.11 -6.81
CA GLY A 143 -9.43 -8.04 -7.71
C GLY A 143 -8.04 -7.63 -8.20
N ALA A 144 -7.60 -6.40 -7.92
CA ALA A 144 -6.24 -5.92 -8.25
C ALA A 144 -5.18 -6.40 -7.24
N TRP A 145 -3.90 -6.29 -7.59
CA TRP A 145 -2.77 -6.57 -6.69
C TRP A 145 -2.02 -5.30 -6.31
N PHE A 146 -1.49 -5.29 -5.09
CA PHE A 146 -0.63 -4.25 -4.54
C PHE A 146 0.60 -4.88 -3.90
N CYS A 147 1.73 -4.18 -3.94
CA CYS A 147 3.00 -4.68 -3.44
C CYS A 147 3.26 -4.15 -2.04
N CYS A 148 3.19 -5.02 -1.04
CA CYS A 148 3.58 -4.69 0.32
C CYS A 148 5.11 -4.60 0.42
N PRO A 149 5.69 -3.50 0.93
CA PRO A 149 7.14 -3.34 1.01
C PRO A 149 7.81 -4.29 2.01
N TYR A 150 7.04 -4.93 2.89
CA TYR A 150 7.56 -5.91 3.84
C TYR A 150 7.60 -7.31 3.22
N TYR A 151 8.68 -8.04 3.51
CA TYR A 151 8.81 -9.47 3.21
C TYR A 151 9.37 -10.21 4.44
N PRO A 152 8.59 -11.09 5.08
CA PRO A 152 7.15 -11.33 4.87
C PRO A 152 6.28 -10.18 5.41
N GLY A 153 5.29 -9.74 4.64
CA GLY A 153 4.29 -8.75 5.06
C GLY A 153 2.93 -9.40 5.33
N ARG A 154 2.15 -8.83 6.25
CA ARG A 154 0.76 -9.22 6.52
C ARG A 154 -0.19 -8.24 5.84
N CYS A 155 -0.95 -8.72 4.85
CA CYS A 155 -1.92 -7.91 4.13
C CYS A 155 -3.15 -7.63 4.99
N CYS A 156 -3.62 -6.39 4.99
CA CYS A 156 -4.88 -6.01 5.59
C CYS A 156 -6.07 -6.41 4.70
N LEU A 157 -7.26 -6.49 5.29
CA LEU A 157 -8.48 -6.92 4.59
C LEU A 157 -9.01 -5.88 3.59
N ASP A 158 -8.68 -4.60 3.78
CA ASP A 158 -9.01 -3.55 2.83
C ASP A 158 -8.19 -3.66 1.53
N GLY A 159 -7.10 -4.42 1.56
CA GLY A 159 -6.25 -4.69 0.40
C GLY A 159 -5.35 -3.55 -0.04
N PHE A 160 -5.31 -2.45 0.72
CA PHE A 160 -4.42 -1.31 0.49
C PHE A 160 -3.31 -1.24 1.51
N HIS A 161 -3.59 -1.64 2.76
CA HIS A 161 -2.61 -1.59 3.83
C HIS A 161 -1.94 -2.94 4.06
N CYS A 162 -0.73 -2.89 4.60
CA CYS A 162 -0.05 -4.08 5.09
C CYS A 162 0.84 -3.74 6.28
N CYS A 163 1.06 -4.75 7.14
CA CYS A 163 1.89 -4.66 8.32
C CYS A 163 3.17 -5.49 8.18
N PRO A 164 4.24 -5.11 8.87
CA PRO A 164 5.43 -5.96 8.97
C PRO A 164 5.09 -7.29 9.65
N TYR A 165 5.95 -8.29 9.43
CA TYR A 165 5.74 -9.61 10.01
C TYR A 165 5.46 -9.57 11.51
N GLY A 166 4.39 -10.24 11.92
CA GLY A 166 4.02 -10.35 13.33
C GLY A 166 3.22 -9.18 13.88
N TYR A 167 2.79 -8.23 13.04
CA TYR A 167 1.78 -7.24 13.38
C TYR A 167 0.50 -7.49 12.59
N ASP A 168 -0.65 -7.28 13.24
CA ASP A 168 -1.97 -7.36 12.66
C ASP A 168 -2.51 -5.97 12.33
N CYS A 169 -3.37 -5.85 11.33
CA CYS A 169 -4.01 -4.57 11.05
C CYS A 169 -5.13 -4.32 12.05
N ASP A 170 -5.25 -3.09 12.54
CA ASP A 170 -6.44 -2.66 13.26
C ASP A 170 -7.65 -2.55 12.30
N LEU A 171 -8.85 -2.55 12.87
CA LEU A 171 -10.10 -2.58 12.10
C LEU A 171 -10.37 -1.29 11.32
N THR A 172 -9.73 -0.20 11.75
CA THR A 172 -9.79 1.08 11.05
C THR A 172 -8.78 1.17 9.91
N TYR A 173 -7.87 0.19 9.78
CA TYR A 173 -6.73 0.22 8.87
C TYR A 173 -5.91 1.51 8.99
N THR A 174 -5.75 2.01 10.22
CA THR A 174 -4.92 3.17 10.57
C THR A 174 -3.69 2.80 11.41
N HIS A 175 -3.67 1.62 12.05
CA HIS A 175 -2.51 1.12 12.79
C HIS A 175 -2.26 -0.38 12.57
N CYS A 176 -0.99 -0.76 12.66
CA CYS A 176 -0.53 -2.11 12.90
C CYS A 176 -0.48 -2.37 14.42
N ILE A 177 -1.08 -3.44 14.89
CA ILE A 177 -1.22 -3.78 16.30
C ILE A 177 -0.59 -5.14 16.62
N ARG A 178 0.05 -5.22 17.78
CA ARG A 178 0.53 -6.48 18.35
C ARG A 178 0.57 -6.37 19.86
N ASP A 179 -0.05 -7.31 20.59
CA ASP A 179 0.07 -7.45 22.05
C ASP A 179 -0.09 -6.12 22.83
N GLY A 180 -1.01 -5.25 22.41
CA GLY A 180 -1.28 -3.93 23.04
C GLY A 180 -0.45 -2.75 22.51
N PHE A 181 0.55 -2.97 21.67
CA PHE A 181 1.31 -1.93 20.98
C PHE A 181 0.58 -1.50 19.70
N LYS A 182 0.48 -0.18 19.48
CA LYS A 182 -0.08 0.43 18.26
C LYS A 182 1.05 1.11 17.48
N TYR A 183 1.33 0.60 16.30
CA TYR A 183 2.29 1.16 15.36
C TYR A 183 1.52 1.87 14.23
N PRO A 184 1.72 3.18 14.01
CA PRO A 184 1.07 3.88 12.91
C PRO A 184 1.53 3.29 11.56
N PHE A 185 0.64 3.18 10.57
CA PHE A 185 1.06 2.73 9.23
C PHE A 185 2.16 3.65 8.72
N TYR A 186 3.29 3.05 8.33
CA TYR A 186 4.35 3.78 7.68
C TYR A 186 3.89 4.17 6.28
N TYR A 187 3.78 5.48 6.02
CA TYR A 187 3.45 5.98 4.70
C TYR A 187 4.67 5.80 3.79
N LYS A 188 4.70 4.72 3.01
CA LYS A 188 5.13 4.90 1.63
C LYS A 188 3.87 5.25 0.87
N GLN A 189 3.94 6.37 0.15
CA GLN A 189 3.03 6.66 -0.95
C GLN A 189 2.84 5.35 -1.69
N ALA A 190 1.58 4.95 -1.96
CA ALA A 190 1.36 3.98 -3.00
C ALA A 190 2.21 4.48 -4.15
N LEU A 191 3.26 3.73 -4.55
CA LEU A 191 3.78 3.88 -5.89
C LEU A 191 2.51 3.94 -6.70
N THR A 192 2.28 5.10 -7.33
CA THR A 192 1.20 5.25 -8.29
C THR A 192 1.19 3.93 -9.01
N SER A 193 0.02 3.28 -9.03
CA SER A 193 -0.16 2.11 -9.86
C SER A 193 0.21 2.60 -11.25
N VAL A 194 1.49 2.48 -11.60
CA VAL A 194 1.98 2.44 -12.95
C VAL A 194 1.15 1.28 -13.45
N PRO A 195 0.17 1.54 -14.33
CA PRO A 195 -0.56 0.45 -14.93
C PRO A 195 0.51 -0.48 -15.45
N ALA A 196 0.43 -1.76 -15.08
CA ALA A 196 1.37 -2.75 -15.57
C ALA A 196 1.55 -2.50 -17.06
N ALA A 197 2.81 -2.37 -17.50
CA ALA A 197 3.10 -2.23 -18.92
C ALA A 197 2.36 -3.37 -19.63
N LEU A 198 1.39 -3.01 -20.47
CA LEU A 198 0.67 -3.97 -21.29
C LEU A 198 1.72 -4.75 -22.07
N ILE A 199 1.82 -6.05 -21.81
CA ILE A 199 2.53 -6.95 -22.71
C ILE A 199 1.72 -6.93 -24.01
N SER A 200 2.18 -6.15 -24.98
CA SER A 200 1.68 -6.21 -26.34
C SER A 200 2.09 -7.56 -26.92
N HIS A 201 1.21 -8.55 -26.80
CA HIS A 201 1.31 -9.70 -27.68
C HIS A 201 0.76 -9.30 -29.06
N PRO A 202 1.52 -9.51 -30.16
CA PRO A 202 1.00 -9.33 -31.49
C PRO A 202 -0.15 -10.28 -31.74
N GLU A 203 -1.18 -9.75 -32.40
CA GLU A 203 -2.35 -10.47 -32.87
C GLU A 203 -1.95 -11.59 -33.84
N GLU A 204 -2.47 -12.80 -33.60
CA GLU A 204 -2.76 -13.74 -34.69
C GLU A 204 -4.20 -14.27 -34.53
N ASN A 205 -5.13 -13.41 -34.95
CA ASN A 205 -6.21 -13.72 -35.87
C ASN A 205 -6.94 -15.08 -35.73
N SER A 206 -8.14 -15.07 -35.14
CA SER A 206 -9.35 -15.65 -35.76
C SER A 206 -10.66 -15.27 -35.01
N ILE A 207 -11.34 -14.22 -35.51
CA ILE A 207 -12.74 -14.21 -36.01
C ILE A 207 -13.74 -15.13 -35.26
N GLN A 208 -14.93 -14.75 -34.78
CA GLN A 208 -15.78 -13.56 -34.79
C GLN A 208 -16.93 -13.87 -33.79
N LEU A 209 -17.42 -12.88 -33.03
CA LEU A 209 -18.83 -12.48 -33.13
C LEU A 209 -19.03 -11.16 -32.39
N GLU A 210 -19.03 -10.09 -33.16
CA GLU A 210 -19.45 -8.77 -32.74
C GLU A 210 -20.91 -8.78 -32.28
N LYS A 211 -21.16 -8.16 -31.13
CA LYS A 211 -22.32 -7.27 -31.02
C LYS A 211 -22.03 -6.14 -30.04
N SER A 212 -21.55 -5.04 -30.63
CA SER A 212 -21.55 -3.71 -30.02
C SER A 212 -22.93 -3.05 -30.17
N LEU A 213 -23.10 -1.96 -29.40
CA LEU A 213 -24.24 -1.05 -29.22
C LEU A 213 -25.33 -1.55 -28.25
N THR A 214 -25.64 -0.84 -27.17
CA THR A 214 -26.23 0.51 -27.23
C THR A 214 -26.08 1.26 -25.89
N ALA A 215 -25.92 2.57 -25.94
CA ALA A 215 -25.90 3.47 -24.79
C ALA A 215 -27.31 4.01 -24.44
N LEU A 216 -27.45 4.39 -23.16
CA LEU A 216 -28.47 5.22 -22.49
C LEU A 216 -29.79 4.54 -22.06
N THR A 217 -29.96 4.38 -20.74
CA THR A 217 -31.04 5.02 -19.93
C THR A 217 -30.70 4.88 -18.44
N GLU A 218 -30.82 5.98 -17.69
CA GLU A 218 -30.60 6.07 -16.24
C GLU A 218 -31.73 5.43 -15.41
N ALA A 219 -31.28 4.92 -14.25
CA ALA A 219 -31.93 4.84 -12.94
C ALA A 219 -33.38 4.32 -12.82
N SER A 220 -33.49 3.16 -12.17
CA SER A 220 -34.55 2.91 -11.19
C SER A 220 -33.92 2.50 -9.86
N ASP A 221 -34.33 3.23 -8.81
CA ASP A 221 -33.88 3.15 -7.43
C ASP A 221 -34.00 1.75 -6.79
N ALA A 222 -32.88 1.23 -6.29
CA ALA A 222 -32.83 0.39 -5.08
C ALA A 222 -31.40 0.34 -4.50
N PRO A 223 -31.19 0.50 -3.19
CA PRO A 223 -29.87 0.56 -2.59
C PRO A 223 -29.38 -0.86 -2.26
N SER A 224 -28.37 -1.35 -2.96
CA SER A 224 -27.62 -2.52 -2.49
C SER A 224 -26.15 -2.16 -2.37
N GLU A 225 -25.91 -1.43 -1.30
CA GLU A 225 -24.70 -1.42 -0.51
C GLU A 225 -24.19 -2.87 -0.29
N HIS A 226 -22.86 -3.00 -0.12
CA HIS A 226 -22.15 -4.05 0.65
C HIS A 226 -21.27 -5.07 -0.09
N GLY A 227 -19.95 -4.99 0.17
CA GLY A 227 -18.95 -5.96 -0.24
C GLY A 227 -19.06 -7.32 0.47
N VAL A 228 -18.33 -8.32 -0.01
CA VAL A 228 -18.30 -9.68 0.58
C VAL A 228 -17.00 -9.91 1.36
N ILE A 229 -17.07 -10.64 2.47
CA ILE A 229 -15.94 -11.01 3.29
C ILE A 229 -15.44 -12.38 2.82
N ARG A 230 -14.20 -12.43 2.34
CA ARG A 230 -13.61 -13.66 1.81
C ARG A 230 -12.98 -14.49 2.94
N CYS A 231 -13.49 -15.70 3.15
CA CYS A 231 -12.96 -16.61 4.18
C CYS A 231 -11.86 -17.52 3.63
N ASP A 232 -12.03 -18.00 2.40
CA ASP A 232 -11.00 -18.74 1.68
C ASP A 232 -11.14 -18.56 0.15
N SER A 233 -10.55 -19.48 -0.65
CA SER A 233 -10.61 -19.41 -2.11
C SER A 233 -12.00 -19.64 -2.70
N LYS A 234 -12.90 -20.31 -1.97
CA LYS A 234 -14.21 -20.78 -2.44
C LYS A 234 -15.40 -20.35 -1.57
N PHE A 235 -15.17 -19.80 -0.37
CA PHE A 235 -16.17 -19.46 0.64
C PHE A 235 -16.13 -17.98 1.01
N PHE A 236 -17.31 -17.38 1.04
CA PHE A 236 -17.52 -15.94 1.22
C PHE A 236 -18.72 -15.70 2.14
N CYS A 237 -18.66 -14.63 2.91
CA CYS A 237 -19.73 -14.18 3.79
C CYS A 237 -20.21 -12.78 3.40
N PRO A 238 -21.47 -12.42 3.70
CA PRO A 238 -22.01 -11.09 3.39
C PRO A 238 -21.35 -9.99 4.25
N ALA A 239 -21.43 -8.71 3.86
CA ALA A 239 -20.89 -7.64 4.71
C ALA A 239 -21.53 -7.65 6.09
N GLY A 240 -20.77 -7.18 7.08
CA GLY A 240 -21.21 -7.12 8.47
C GLY A 240 -21.14 -8.46 9.21
N THR A 241 -20.67 -9.52 8.56
CA THR A 241 -20.45 -10.84 9.18
C THR A 241 -18.96 -11.11 9.40
N SER A 242 -18.59 -12.28 9.92
CA SER A 242 -17.19 -12.71 10.00
C SER A 242 -17.05 -14.20 9.69
N CYS A 243 -15.84 -14.62 9.31
CA CYS A 243 -15.54 -15.99 8.94
C CYS A 243 -15.22 -16.83 10.17
N CYS A 244 -15.95 -17.93 10.37
CA CYS A 244 -15.64 -18.93 11.38
C CYS A 244 -15.21 -20.25 10.75
N LYS A 245 -14.07 -20.77 11.19
CA LYS A 245 -13.52 -22.03 10.72
C LYS A 245 -13.79 -23.12 11.75
N GLY A 246 -14.55 -24.13 11.35
CA GLY A 246 -14.81 -25.35 12.11
C GLY A 246 -13.56 -26.20 12.31
N ALA A 247 -13.63 -27.11 13.28
CA ALA A 247 -12.56 -28.07 13.59
C ALA A 247 -12.20 -28.96 12.38
N GLU A 248 -13.17 -29.26 11.52
CA GLU A 248 -12.99 -30.03 10.28
C GLU A 248 -12.58 -29.16 9.07
N GLY A 249 -12.34 -27.86 9.27
CA GLY A 249 -11.96 -26.92 8.23
C GLY A 249 -13.12 -26.34 7.41
N GLN A 250 -14.37 -26.68 7.74
CA GLN A 250 -15.57 -26.09 7.14
C GLN A 250 -15.76 -24.64 7.58
N TRP A 251 -16.13 -23.75 6.66
CA TRP A 251 -16.41 -22.35 6.98
C TRP A 251 -17.90 -22.09 7.25
N THR A 252 -18.16 -21.22 8.20
CA THR A 252 -19.48 -20.66 8.52
C THR A 252 -19.39 -19.15 8.66
N CYS A 253 -20.50 -18.46 8.42
CA CYS A 253 -20.57 -17.01 8.56
C CYS A 253 -21.17 -16.65 9.92
N CYS A 254 -20.38 -15.99 10.76
CA CYS A 254 -20.84 -15.44 12.01
C CYS A 254 -21.53 -14.08 11.78
N PRO A 255 -22.74 -13.85 12.29
CA PRO A 255 -23.48 -12.59 12.08
C PRO A 255 -22.83 -11.36 12.73
N TYR A 256 -21.78 -11.54 13.54
CA TYR A 256 -21.04 -10.45 14.15
C TYR A 256 -19.75 -10.19 13.36
N PRO A 257 -19.41 -8.93 13.01
CA PRO A 257 -18.21 -8.62 12.24
C PRO A 257 -16.91 -8.89 13.02
N LEU A 258 -16.99 -8.96 14.35
CA LEU A 258 -15.88 -9.26 15.27
C LEU A 258 -16.24 -10.41 16.21
N GLY A 259 -17.06 -11.34 15.73
CA GLY A 259 -17.50 -12.46 16.54
C GLY A 259 -16.34 -13.39 16.90
N LYS A 260 -16.30 -13.85 18.15
CA LYS A 260 -15.39 -14.92 18.54
C LYS A 260 -16.02 -16.27 18.19
N CYS A 261 -15.38 -17.03 17.32
CA CYS A 261 -15.82 -18.36 16.95
C CYS A 261 -15.67 -19.32 18.14
N CYS A 262 -16.68 -20.14 18.36
CA CYS A 262 -16.62 -21.22 19.32
C CYS A 262 -15.77 -22.37 18.78
N ALA A 263 -15.37 -23.31 19.65
CA ALA A 263 -14.49 -24.42 19.28
C ALA A 263 -15.12 -25.37 18.24
N ASP A 264 -16.45 -25.40 18.17
CA ASP A 264 -17.19 -26.15 17.16
C ASP A 264 -17.17 -25.50 15.76
N GLY A 265 -16.78 -24.23 15.67
CA GLY A 265 -16.83 -23.35 14.50
C GLY A 265 -18.16 -23.31 13.77
N ARG A 266 -19.25 -23.62 14.47
CA ARG A 266 -20.63 -23.41 14.02
C ARG A 266 -21.29 -22.27 14.78
N HIS A 267 -20.94 -22.11 16.05
CA HIS A 267 -21.43 -21.02 16.87
C HIS A 267 -20.38 -19.93 17.02
N CYS A 268 -20.85 -18.71 17.26
CA CYS A 268 -20.00 -17.59 17.54
C CYS A 268 -20.68 -16.63 18.52
N CYS A 269 -19.84 -15.91 19.26
CA CYS A 269 -20.30 -14.91 20.22
C CYS A 269 -19.91 -13.51 19.76
N GLN A 270 -20.73 -12.52 20.10
CA GLN A 270 -20.38 -11.12 19.88
C GLN A 270 -19.05 -10.77 20.58
N TYR A 271 -18.33 -9.79 20.04
CA TYR A 271 -17.11 -9.28 20.66
C TYR A 271 -17.29 -8.99 22.16
N GLY A 272 -16.32 -9.40 22.98
CA GLY A 272 -16.38 -9.30 24.45
C GLY A 272 -17.09 -10.44 25.17
N TYR A 273 -17.66 -11.40 24.43
CA TYR A 273 -18.22 -12.64 24.96
C TYR A 273 -17.38 -13.85 24.54
N THR A 274 -17.34 -14.85 25.41
CA THR A 274 -16.69 -16.14 25.20
C THR A 274 -17.72 -17.24 25.23
N CYS A 275 -17.58 -18.21 24.32
CA CYS A 275 -18.41 -19.40 24.32
C CYS A 275 -18.18 -20.22 25.59
N ASP A 276 -19.24 -20.83 26.11
CA ASP A 276 -19.10 -21.88 27.11
C ASP A 276 -18.43 -23.14 26.51
N ALA A 277 -18.08 -24.10 27.36
CA ALA A 277 -17.41 -25.34 26.94
C ALA A 277 -18.23 -26.17 25.94
N THR A 278 -19.56 -25.96 25.91
CA THR A 278 -20.49 -26.62 25.01
C THR A 278 -20.77 -25.85 23.72
N SER A 279 -20.17 -24.65 23.55
CA SER A 279 -20.43 -23.75 22.41
C SER A 279 -21.89 -23.35 22.23
N ALA A 280 -22.71 -23.46 23.28
CA ALA A 280 -24.15 -23.25 23.23
C ALA A 280 -24.57 -21.89 23.82
N THR A 281 -23.76 -21.32 24.73
CA THR A 281 -24.04 -20.02 25.34
C THR A 281 -22.83 -19.09 25.30
N CYS A 282 -23.09 -17.79 25.24
CA CYS A 282 -22.09 -16.73 25.26
C CYS A 282 -22.05 -16.06 26.63
N ARG A 283 -20.88 -16.06 27.27
CA ARG A 283 -20.66 -15.45 28.59
C ARG A 283 -19.72 -14.27 28.47
N LYS A 284 -20.09 -13.14 29.08
CA LYS A 284 -19.24 -11.95 29.14
C LYS A 284 -18.14 -12.21 30.17
N LEU A 285 -16.87 -11.97 29.80
CA LEU A 285 -15.79 -11.99 30.78
C LEU A 285 -15.96 -10.77 31.70
N SER A 286 -16.51 -10.99 32.89
CA SER A 286 -16.38 -10.05 34.00
C SER A 286 -14.97 -10.24 34.56
N TYR A 287 -14.04 -9.34 34.22
CA TYR A 287 -12.79 -9.26 34.96
C TYR A 287 -13.14 -8.93 36.42
N PRO A 288 -12.71 -9.73 37.41
CA PRO A 288 -12.72 -9.27 38.78
C PRO A 288 -11.75 -8.10 38.86
N VAL A 289 -12.28 -6.92 39.18
CA VAL A 289 -11.47 -5.79 39.61
C VAL A 289 -10.92 -6.18 40.98
N GLY A 290 -9.66 -6.61 41.00
CA GLY A 290 -8.89 -6.91 42.20
C GLY A 290 -7.65 -6.03 42.23
#